data_AF-A0A1G8CQ51-F1
#
_entry.id   AF-A0A1G8CQ51-F1
#
_cell.length_a   1.000
_cell.length_b   1.000
_cell.length_c   1.000
_cell.angle_alpha   90.00
_cell.angle_beta   90.00
_cell.angle_gamma   90.00
#
_symmetry.space_group_name_H-M   'P 1'
#
loop_
_entity.id
_entity.type
_entity.pdbx_description
1 polymer ?
#
loop_
_entity_poly.entity_id
_entity_poly.type
_entity_poly.pdbx_seq_one_letter_code
_entity_poly.pdbx_strand_id
1 'polypeptide(L)'
;METTEELPCPVAATLEIIGGKWKPLILYSLQSGTRRFGELCVRIPAISRKVLTEQLKEMERDGLIVRQQYKELPPRVEYSNTEMGRALSAVFREMAIFGNRHLVTNGAMPPVETVSGQDRDNSAQGKMM
;
A
#
# COMPACT_ATOMS: atom_id res chain seq x y z
N MET A 1 -11.16 42.28 6.23
CA MET A 1 -9.87 41.70 5.81
C MET A 1 -10.10 40.21 5.73
N GLU A 2 -10.27 39.71 4.51
CA GLU A 2 -10.58 38.31 4.23
C GLU A 2 -9.37 37.43 4.60
N THR A 3 -9.56 36.51 5.52
CA THR A 3 -8.62 35.40 5.74
C THR A 3 -8.91 34.37 4.66
N THR A 4 -8.18 34.44 3.56
CA THR A 4 -8.11 33.35 2.58
C THR A 4 -7.40 32.19 3.27
N GLU A 5 -8.16 31.20 3.74
CA GLU A 5 -7.61 29.89 4.06
C GLU A 5 -6.99 29.35 2.77
N GLU A 6 -5.66 29.43 2.65
CA GLU A 6 -4.94 28.75 1.59
C GLU A 6 -5.24 27.26 1.73
N LEU A 7 -6.08 26.73 0.83
CA LEU A 7 -6.27 25.29 0.73
C LEU A 7 -4.88 24.67 0.52
N PRO A 8 -4.37 23.85 1.47
CA PRO A 8 -3.06 23.26 1.31
C PRO A 8 -3.07 22.47 0.01
N CYS A 9 -2.11 22.77 -0.88
CA CYS A 9 -1.96 22.12 -2.18
C CYS A 9 -2.25 20.61 -2.01
N PRO A 10 -3.26 20.02 -2.68
CA PRO A 10 -3.67 18.64 -2.43
C PRO A 10 -2.53 17.62 -2.62
N VAL A 11 -1.59 17.95 -3.49
CA VAL A 11 -0.35 17.19 -3.67
C VAL A 11 0.55 17.29 -2.43
N ALA A 12 0.73 18.49 -1.87
CA ALA A 12 1.50 18.68 -0.65
C ALA A 12 0.86 17.94 0.54
N ALA A 13 -0.47 18.01 0.71
CA ALA A 13 -1.17 17.26 1.74
C ALA A 13 -0.96 15.74 1.61
N THR A 14 -0.97 15.23 0.37
CA THR A 14 -0.65 13.81 0.11
C THR A 14 0.79 13.48 0.49
N LEU A 15 1.75 14.35 0.12
CA LEU A 15 3.17 14.18 0.43
C LEU A 15 3.47 14.29 1.93
N GLU A 16 2.68 15.01 2.71
CA GLU A 16 2.82 15.00 4.17
C GLU A 16 2.47 13.63 4.76
N ILE A 17 1.45 12.97 4.24
CA ILE A 17 0.98 11.67 4.74
C ILE A 17 1.89 10.53 4.28
N ILE A 18 2.20 10.47 2.99
CA ILE A 18 2.92 9.34 2.36
C ILE A 18 4.33 9.68 1.90
N GLY A 19 4.80 10.89 2.15
CA GLY A 19 6.16 11.30 1.80
C GLY A 19 7.22 10.49 2.53
N GLY A 20 8.45 10.68 2.07
CA GLY A 20 9.60 9.94 2.54
C GLY A 20 9.84 8.64 1.78
N LYS A 21 10.94 7.98 2.13
CA LYS A 21 11.45 6.83 1.37
C LYS A 21 10.63 5.55 1.59
N TRP A 22 10.09 5.35 2.79
CA TRP A 22 9.64 4.03 3.23
C TRP A 22 8.14 3.81 3.15
N LYS A 23 7.31 4.80 3.53
CA LYS A 23 5.84 4.66 3.49
C LYS A 23 5.32 4.22 2.11
N PRO A 24 5.76 4.80 0.97
CA PRO A 24 5.33 4.34 -0.36
C PRO A 24 5.68 2.87 -0.63
N LEU A 25 6.89 2.44 -0.26
CA LEU A 25 7.36 1.07 -0.49
C LEU A 25 6.60 0.04 0.38
N ILE A 26 6.28 0.41 1.62
CA ILE A 26 5.49 -0.42 2.54
C ILE A 26 4.06 -0.56 2.01
N LEU A 27 3.40 0.55 1.68
CA LEU A 27 2.04 0.55 1.13
C LEU A 27 1.93 -0.26 -0.17
N TYR A 28 2.90 -0.07 -1.07
CA TYR A 28 2.99 -0.83 -2.30
C TYR A 28 3.17 -2.34 -2.04
N SER A 29 4.00 -2.71 -1.06
CA SER A 29 4.20 -4.11 -0.68
C SER A 29 2.93 -4.78 -0.13
N LEU A 30 2.07 -4.02 0.56
CA LEU A 30 0.78 -4.45 1.09
C LEU A 30 -0.36 -4.46 0.06
N GLN A 31 -0.20 -3.91 -1.15
CA GLN A 31 -1.25 -3.97 -2.19
C GLN A 31 -1.60 -5.41 -2.58
N SER A 32 -0.61 -6.30 -2.58
CA SER A 32 -0.79 -7.73 -2.87
C SER A 32 -1.46 -8.53 -1.75
N GLY A 33 -1.86 -7.87 -0.67
CA GLY A 33 -2.53 -8.47 0.48
C GLY A 33 -1.75 -8.32 1.78
N THR A 34 -2.31 -8.94 2.81
CA THR A 34 -1.82 -8.92 4.19
C THR A 34 -0.44 -9.56 4.33
N ARG A 35 0.45 -8.96 5.13
CA ARG A 35 1.83 -9.44 5.34
C ARG A 35 2.25 -9.43 6.81
N ARG A 36 3.12 -10.36 7.17
CA ARG A 36 3.85 -10.36 8.45
C ARG A 36 5.09 -9.47 8.37
N PHE A 37 5.59 -9.05 9.54
CA PHE A 37 6.80 -8.22 9.64
C PHE A 37 8.02 -8.82 8.92
N GLY A 38 8.22 -10.14 9.01
CA GLY A 38 9.31 -10.83 8.34
C GLY A 38 9.22 -10.74 6.81
N GLU A 39 8.02 -10.89 6.25
CA GLU A 39 7.80 -10.77 4.80
C GLU A 39 8.07 -9.34 4.31
N LEU A 40 7.70 -8.33 5.09
CA LEU A 40 8.02 -6.93 4.79
C LEU A 40 9.53 -6.67 4.78
N CYS A 41 10.28 -7.25 5.73
CA CYS A 41 11.75 -7.17 5.73
C CYS A 41 12.36 -7.78 4.47
N VAL A 42 11.83 -8.91 4.01
CA VAL A 42 12.32 -9.59 2.80
C VAL A 42 11.99 -8.78 1.54
N ARG A 43 10.79 -8.19 1.47
CA ARG A 43 10.34 -7.39 0.32
C ARG A 43 11.07 -6.05 0.21
N ILE A 44 11.50 -5.48 1.33
CA ILE A 44 12.16 -4.17 1.39
C ILE A 44 13.54 -4.35 2.06
N PRO A 45 14.50 -5.05 1.42
CA PRO A 45 15.76 -5.42 2.08
C PRO A 45 16.61 -4.23 2.54
N ALA A 46 16.40 -3.05 1.96
CA ALA A 46 17.12 -1.82 2.32
C ALA A 46 16.63 -1.17 3.62
N ILE A 47 15.45 -1.54 4.14
CA ILE A 47 14.91 -0.95 5.38
C ILE A 47 15.45 -1.71 6.59
N SER A 48 15.93 -0.99 7.61
CA SER A 48 16.30 -1.65 8.87
C SER A 48 15.04 -2.06 9.63
N ARG A 49 15.14 -3.13 10.44
CA ARG A 49 14.02 -3.58 11.29
C ARG A 49 13.50 -2.50 12.24
N LYS A 50 14.41 -1.68 12.79
CA LYS A 50 14.08 -0.56 13.67
C LYS A 50 13.23 0.46 12.91
N VAL A 51 13.70 0.90 11.75
CA VAL A 51 12.99 1.90 10.92
C VAL A 51 11.65 1.34 10.43
N LEU A 52 11.59 0.06 10.01
CA LEU A 52 10.31 -0.55 9.63
C LEU A 52 9.30 -0.55 10.79
N THR A 53 9.76 -0.81 12.02
CA THR A 53 8.88 -0.76 13.20
C THR A 53 8.36 0.65 13.45
N GLU A 54 9.22 1.66 13.33
CA GLU A 54 8.84 3.07 13.49
C GLU A 54 7.84 3.49 12.41
N GLN A 55 8.10 3.14 11.14
CA GLN A 55 7.22 3.44 10.02
C GLN A 55 5.86 2.76 10.13
N LEU A 56 5.81 1.46 10.50
CA LEU A 56 4.53 0.76 10.68
C LEU A 56 3.69 1.38 11.81
N LYS A 57 4.32 1.78 12.93
CA LYS A 57 3.61 2.49 14.01
C LYS A 57 3.08 3.84 13.56
N GLU A 58 3.87 4.59 12.81
CA GLU A 58 3.46 5.88 12.25
C GLU A 58 2.28 5.71 11.29
N MET A 59 2.40 4.79 10.34
CA MET A 59 1.36 4.51 9.34
C MET A 59 0.08 3.95 9.97
N GLU A 60 0.16 3.20 11.07
CA GLU A 60 -1.01 2.76 11.83
C GLU A 60 -1.72 3.96 12.49
N ARG A 61 -0.97 4.89 13.09
CA ARG A 61 -1.52 6.13 13.66
C ARG A 61 -2.14 7.03 12.59
N ASP A 62 -1.50 7.14 11.43
CA ASP A 62 -1.97 7.94 10.30
C ASP A 62 -3.17 7.29 9.57
N GLY A 63 -3.62 6.10 9.99
CA GLY A 63 -4.76 5.41 9.39
C GLY A 63 -4.48 4.86 7.98
N LEU A 64 -3.21 4.62 7.64
CA LEU A 64 -2.80 4.06 6.35
C LEU A 64 -2.81 2.53 6.34
N ILE A 65 -2.55 1.91 7.49
CA ILE A 65 -2.50 0.45 7.65
C ILE A 65 -3.26 -0.01 8.90
N VAL A 66 -3.69 -1.26 8.88
CA VAL A 66 -4.26 -1.97 10.02
C VAL A 66 -3.26 -3.02 10.50
N ARG A 67 -2.98 -3.03 11.80
CA ARG A 67 -2.21 -4.07 12.48
C ARG A 67 -3.17 -5.05 13.19
N GLN A 68 -3.20 -6.29 12.74
CA GLN A 68 -4.02 -7.33 13.36
C GLN A 68 -3.14 -8.32 14.14
N GLN A 69 -3.48 -8.58 15.40
CA GLN A 69 -2.85 -9.61 16.21
C GLN A 69 -3.77 -10.84 16.32
N TYR A 70 -3.21 -12.01 16.03
CA TYR A 70 -3.89 -13.30 16.15
C TYR A 70 -3.33 -14.06 17.33
N LYS A 71 -4.21 -14.47 18.26
CA LYS A 71 -3.88 -15.20 19.49
C LYS A 71 -3.86 -16.73 19.30
N GLU A 72 -3.71 -17.20 18.06
CA GLU A 72 -3.51 -18.62 17.75
C GLU A 72 -2.12 -19.10 18.20
N LEU A 73 -1.88 -20.41 18.18
CA LEU A 73 -0.52 -20.95 18.34
C LEU A 73 0.07 -21.28 16.97
N PRO A 74 1.25 -20.71 16.61
CA PRO A 74 1.99 -19.66 17.30
C PRO A 74 1.35 -18.27 17.10
N PRO A 75 1.46 -17.34 18.07
CA PRO A 75 0.91 -16.00 17.92
C PRO A 75 1.54 -15.29 16.72
N ARG A 76 0.72 -14.60 15.92
CA ARG A 76 1.19 -13.83 14.77
C ARG A 76 0.61 -12.43 14.72
N VAL A 77 1.34 -11.54 14.04
CA VAL A 77 0.94 -10.17 13.78
C VAL A 77 1.04 -9.93 12.28
N GLU A 78 0.01 -9.30 11.76
CA GLU A 78 -0.10 -9.00 10.34
C GLU A 78 -0.49 -7.55 10.10
N TYR A 79 -0.10 -7.07 8.92
CA TYR A 79 -0.31 -5.70 8.46
C TYR A 79 -1.03 -5.74 7.12
N SER A 80 -2.03 -4.88 6.96
CA SER A 80 -2.79 -4.71 5.72
C SER A 80 -3.09 -3.24 5.49
N ASN A 81 -3.34 -2.83 4.25
CA ASN A 81 -3.75 -1.45 3.97
C ASN A 81 -5.16 -1.18 4.51
N THR A 82 -5.40 0.04 5.02
CA THR A 82 -6.76 0.54 5.22
C THR A 82 -7.43 0.85 3.88
N GLU A 83 -8.68 1.29 3.90
CA GLU A 83 -9.32 1.85 2.71
C GLU A 83 -8.55 3.05 2.14
N MET A 84 -8.10 3.97 3.01
CA MET A 84 -7.26 5.11 2.61
C MET A 84 -5.93 4.65 2.00
N GLY A 85 -5.25 3.67 2.62
CA GLY A 85 -4.02 3.10 2.06
C GLY A 85 -4.23 2.43 0.70
N ARG A 86 -5.39 1.79 0.47
CA ARG A 86 -5.76 1.20 -0.82
C ARG A 86 -6.07 2.25 -1.89
N ALA A 87 -6.65 3.40 -1.53
CA ALA A 87 -6.96 4.47 -2.48
C ALA A 87 -5.71 4.99 -3.22
N LEU A 88 -4.53 4.89 -2.60
CA LEU A 88 -3.24 5.28 -3.19
C LEU A 88 -2.73 4.32 -4.26
N SER A 89 -3.38 3.18 -4.49
CA SER A 89 -2.91 2.18 -5.46
C SER A 89 -2.78 2.74 -6.87
N ALA A 90 -3.71 3.61 -7.28
CA ALA A 90 -3.64 4.29 -8.57
C ALA A 90 -2.43 5.23 -8.66
N VAL A 91 -2.11 5.97 -7.59
CA VAL A 91 -0.94 6.86 -7.53
C VAL A 91 0.34 6.06 -7.68
N PHE A 92 0.49 4.96 -6.92
CA PHE A 92 1.67 4.11 -7.02
C PHE A 92 1.82 3.46 -8.40
N ARG A 93 0.71 3.12 -9.07
CA ARG A 93 0.74 2.62 -10.44
C ARG A 93 1.32 3.65 -11.41
N GLU A 94 0.86 4.90 -11.35
CA GLU A 94 1.39 5.97 -12.21
C GLU A 94 2.86 6.28 -11.91
N MET A 95 3.25 6.25 -10.63
CA MET A 95 4.66 6.36 -10.23
C MET A 95 5.52 5.22 -10.82
N ALA A 96 5.02 3.99 -10.79
CA ALA A 96 5.72 2.83 -11.35
C ALA A 96 5.88 2.95 -12.88
N ILE A 97 4.83 3.37 -13.60
CA ILE A 97 4.88 3.63 -15.04
C ILE A 97 5.93 4.70 -15.37
N PHE A 98 5.90 5.82 -14.64
CA PHE A 98 6.86 6.90 -14.81
C PHE A 98 8.30 6.42 -14.55
N GLY A 99 8.53 5.74 -13.44
CA GLY A 99 9.85 5.21 -13.07
C GLY A 99 10.41 4.24 -14.11
N ASN A 100 9.58 3.32 -14.60
CA ASN A 100 9.97 2.38 -15.64
C ASN A 100 10.31 3.09 -16.97
N ARG A 101 9.56 4.13 -17.33
CA ARG A 101 9.79 4.86 -18.58
C ARG A 101 11.06 5.71 -18.57
N HIS A 102 11.39 6.31 -17.42
CA HIS A 102 12.38 7.39 -17.38
C HIS A 102 13.65 7.06 -16.58
N LEU A 103 13.60 6.08 -15.67
CA LEU A 103 14.68 5.85 -14.69
C LEU A 103 15.26 4.43 -14.79
N VAL A 104 14.48 3.45 -15.24
CA VAL A 104 14.94 2.07 -15.43
C VAL A 104 15.48 1.92 -16.85
N THR A 105 16.70 2.40 -17.10
CA THR A 105 17.35 2.25 -18.41
C THR A 105 18.14 0.94 -18.57
N ASN A 106 18.19 0.05 -17.57
CA ASN A 106 18.76 -1.30 -17.72
C ASN A 106 18.30 -2.23 -16.57
N GLY A 107 17.53 -3.29 -16.88
CA GLY A 107 17.19 -4.37 -15.94
C GLY A 107 15.68 -4.55 -15.76
N ALA A 108 15.09 -5.46 -16.54
CA ALA A 108 13.65 -5.73 -16.61
C ALA A 108 13.00 -6.02 -15.25
N MET A 109 11.89 -5.33 -14.98
CA MET A 109 10.83 -5.82 -14.09
C MET A 109 9.63 -6.22 -14.99
N PRO A 110 8.98 -7.37 -14.75
CA PRO A 110 7.86 -7.80 -15.59
C PRO A 110 6.69 -6.81 -15.53
N PRO A 111 5.81 -6.82 -16.56
CA PRO A 111 4.66 -5.91 -16.62
C PRO A 111 3.83 -5.99 -15.36
N VAL A 112 3.39 -4.84 -14.84
CA VAL A 112 2.42 -4.76 -13.75
C VAL A 112 1.12 -5.40 -14.26
N GLU A 113 0.86 -6.65 -13.89
CA GLU A 113 -0.40 -7.30 -14.18
C GLU A 113 -1.52 -6.49 -13.53
N THR A 114 -2.38 -5.95 -14.39
CA THR A 114 -3.56 -5.21 -14.00
C THR A 114 -4.48 -6.21 -13.34
N VAL A 115 -4.67 -6.14 -12.02
CA VAL A 115 -5.72 -6.92 -11.35
C VAL A 115 -7.05 -6.35 -11.81
N SER A 116 -7.55 -6.89 -12.91
CA SER A 116 -8.93 -6.73 -13.34
C SER A 116 -9.81 -7.44 -12.33
N GLY A 117 -10.22 -6.69 -11.29
CA GLY A 117 -11.36 -7.06 -10.46
C GLY A 117 -12.60 -7.06 -11.33
N GLN A 118 -13.04 -8.25 -11.71
CA GLN A 118 -14.34 -8.46 -12.31
C GLN A 118 -15.01 -9.66 -11.62
N ASP A 119 -15.15 -9.56 -10.31
CA ASP A 119 -16.19 -10.29 -9.58
C ASP A 119 -17.52 -9.60 -9.88
N ARG A 120 -18.13 -10.01 -11.01
CA ARG A 120 -19.56 -9.84 -11.19
C ARG A 120 -20.23 -11.01 -10.49
N ASP A 121 -20.78 -10.71 -9.33
CA ASP A 121 -21.96 -11.40 -8.83
C ASP A 121 -23.07 -11.28 -9.90
N ASN A 122 -23.49 -12.39 -10.50
CA ASN A 122 -24.89 -12.58 -10.89
C ASN A 122 -25.25 -14.06 -11.19
N SER A 123 -25.97 -14.62 -10.23
CA SER A 123 -27.02 -15.65 -10.30
C SER A 123 -27.41 -16.35 -11.63
N ALA A 124 -27.51 -17.69 -11.55
CA ALA A 124 -28.52 -18.52 -12.23
C ALA A 124 -28.67 -19.82 -11.40
N GLN A 125 -29.69 -19.93 -10.54
CA GLN A 125 -30.94 -20.65 -10.82
C GLN A 125 -30.77 -22.12 -11.22
N GLY A 126 -31.35 -22.99 -10.41
CA GLY A 126 -31.27 -24.43 -10.55
C GLY A 126 -31.99 -24.99 -11.78
N LYS A 127 -31.65 -26.25 -12.08
CA LYS A 127 -32.56 -27.14 -12.78
C LYS A 127 -32.33 -28.58 -12.31
N MET A 128 -33.39 -29.07 -11.68
CA MET A 128 -33.69 -30.45 -11.34
C MET A 128 -33.77 -31.29 -12.62
N MET A 129 -33.11 -32.45 -12.62
CA MET A 129 -33.47 -33.65 -13.38
C MET A 129 -32.68 -34.84 -12.84
#